data_AF-A0A939RUC2-F1
#
_entry.id   AF-A0A939RUC2-F1
#
_cell.length_a   1.000
_cell.length_b   1.000
_cell.length_c   1.000
_cell.angle_alpha   90.00
_cell.angle_beta   90.00
_cell.angle_gamma   90.00
#
_symmetry.space_group_name_H-M   'P 1'
#
loop_
_entity.id
_entity.type
_entity.pdbx_description
1 polymer ?
#
loop_
_entity_poly.entity_id
_entity_poly.type
_entity_poly.pdbx_seq_one_letter_code
_entity_poly.pdbx_strand_id
1 'polypeptide(L)'
;MAGTDRLRMVLATPLEEELCRRLEEIEPRVQLVRDHSLLPPMRHPGDHGGDPSWRRTADQQAAFEDLLDTADALYGIPDVSPEALARTVAANPRLRWVQTMAAGGASQVAAAGIAAEHLARVRFTTSAGVHARTLAEFAVFGLLAGAKTLPRLLELRSRGEWPGRWAMGQIHEQTVLVVGLGSIGRETARLAAALGATVIGANRSPVEAEGVQRTVGLDELAAVAPEVDALVVTLPGAPATTGLVDATVLDRLPAGATVVNVGRGTVIDEEALVAALVEGPVGFAALDVTAVEPLPAASPLWTLPNVLLSPHTAALSPHEDRRIAELTAENASRLLDGEPLRNLVDAAELL
;
A
#
# COMPACT_ATOMS: atom_id res chain seq x y z
N MET A 1 -29.83 10.74 22.24
CA MET A 1 -28.86 11.26 23.23
C MET A 1 -27.47 10.90 22.71
N ALA A 2 -26.76 11.86 22.12
CA ALA A 2 -25.39 11.64 21.67
C ALA A 2 -24.51 11.45 22.92
N GLY A 3 -23.97 10.25 23.09
CA GLY A 3 -23.21 9.87 24.29
C GLY A 3 -21.96 10.71 24.43
N THR A 4 -21.73 11.17 25.66
CA THR A 4 -20.51 11.82 26.16
C THR A 4 -19.30 10.86 26.24
N ASP A 5 -19.26 9.82 25.40
CA ASP A 5 -18.23 8.78 25.47
C ASP A 5 -16.94 9.32 24.84
N ARG A 6 -15.93 9.56 25.67
CA ARG A 6 -14.59 9.96 25.20
C ARG A 6 -13.77 8.72 24.98
N LEU A 7 -13.01 8.68 23.88
CA LEU A 7 -12.09 7.58 23.59
C LEU A 7 -10.71 7.90 24.14
N ARG A 8 -10.25 7.22 25.20
CA ARG A 8 -8.86 7.32 25.66
C ARG A 8 -7.96 6.55 24.70
N MET A 9 -7.30 7.28 23.80
CA MET A 9 -6.34 6.71 22.86
C MET A 9 -4.92 6.93 23.39
N VAL A 10 -4.11 5.88 23.48
CA VAL A 10 -2.71 6.00 23.91
C VAL A 10 -1.80 5.88 22.70
N LEU A 11 -0.83 6.80 22.60
CA LEU A 11 0.20 6.78 21.58
C LEU A 11 1.25 5.71 21.92
N ALA A 12 1.27 4.61 21.17
CA ALA A 12 2.16 3.46 21.40
C ALA A 12 3.38 3.46 20.47
N THR A 13 3.42 4.38 19.50
CA THR A 13 4.48 4.58 18.52
C THR A 13 4.71 6.08 18.31
N PRO A 14 5.90 6.55 17.91
CA PRO A 14 6.13 7.97 17.68
C PRO A 14 5.16 8.61 16.68
N LEU A 15 4.70 9.82 16.99
CA LEU A 15 3.92 10.70 16.13
C LEU A 15 4.23 12.15 16.49
N GLU A 16 4.40 13.02 15.49
CA GLU A 16 4.68 14.43 15.73
C GLU A 16 3.54 15.12 16.50
N GLU A 17 3.87 16.04 17.40
CA GLU A 17 2.89 16.74 18.23
C GLU A 17 1.85 17.52 17.40
N GLU A 18 2.24 18.05 16.24
CA GLU A 18 1.31 18.72 15.31
C GLU A 18 0.24 17.74 14.79
N LEU A 19 0.63 16.52 14.44
CA LEU A 19 -0.29 15.49 13.95
C LEU A 19 -1.16 14.93 15.07
N CYS A 20 -0.64 14.87 16.29
CA CYS A 20 -1.42 14.53 17.47
C CYS A 20 -2.57 15.53 17.68
N ARG A 21 -2.28 16.84 17.59
CA ARG A 21 -3.33 17.88 17.67
C ARG A 21 -4.32 17.79 16.53
N ARG A 22 -3.84 17.54 15.30
CA ARG A 22 -4.71 17.37 14.13
C ARG A 22 -5.70 16.21 14.31
N LEU A 23 -5.26 15.09 14.88
CA LEU A 23 -6.14 13.95 15.18
C LEU A 23 -7.27 14.38 16.14
N GLU A 24 -6.93 15.11 17.20
CA GLU A 24 -7.89 15.63 18.18
C GLU A 24 -8.82 16.73 17.60
N GLU A 25 -8.33 17.52 16.64
CA GLU A 25 -9.15 18.50 15.91
C GLU A 25 -10.19 17.84 15.01
N ILE A 26 -9.84 16.72 14.37
CA ILE A 26 -10.75 15.98 13.49
C ILE A 26 -11.79 15.20 14.31
N GLU A 27 -11.40 14.58 15.42
CA GLU A 27 -12.30 13.88 16.33
C GLU A 27 -12.12 14.35 17.79
N PRO A 28 -12.86 15.40 18.22
CA PRO A 28 -12.74 15.99 19.55
C PRO A 28 -13.12 15.06 20.72
N ARG A 29 -13.79 13.93 20.46
CA ARG A 29 -14.10 12.93 21.47
C ARG A 29 -12.89 12.05 21.81
N VAL A 30 -11.84 12.05 20.99
CA VAL A 30 -10.57 11.40 21.33
C VAL A 30 -9.84 12.22 22.40
N GLN A 31 -9.40 11.53 23.45
CA GLN A 31 -8.39 12.03 24.37
C GLN A 31 -7.09 11.30 24.04
N LEU A 32 -6.19 11.95 23.29
CA LEU A 32 -4.93 11.35 22.88
C LEU A 32 -3.89 11.51 23.98
N VAL A 33 -3.65 10.44 24.72
CA VAL A 33 -2.66 10.33 25.79
C VAL A 33 -1.30 10.03 25.18
N ARG A 34 -0.36 10.95 25.36
CA ARG A 34 0.98 10.88 24.79
C ARG A 34 2.02 11.41 25.77
N ASP A 35 3.11 10.66 25.92
CA ASP A 35 4.33 11.10 26.57
C ASP A 35 5.50 10.77 25.63
N HIS A 36 5.96 11.78 24.89
CA HIS A 36 7.03 11.62 23.90
C HIS A 36 8.36 11.22 24.54
N SER A 37 8.54 11.41 25.86
CA SER A 37 9.75 10.94 26.56
C SER A 37 9.76 9.42 26.76
N LEU A 38 8.61 8.76 26.58
CA LEU A 38 8.44 7.31 26.61
C LEU A 38 8.42 6.71 25.20
N LEU A 39 8.72 7.46 24.14
CA LEU A 39 8.74 6.95 22.77
C LEU A 39 10.14 7.19 22.17
N PRO A 40 10.64 6.27 21.35
CA PRO A 40 11.91 6.48 20.66
C PRO A 40 11.78 7.68 19.71
N PRO A 41 12.79 8.55 19.59
CA PRO A 41 12.75 9.65 18.63
C PRO A 41 12.72 9.10 17.20
N MET A 42 11.91 9.71 16.32
CA MET A 42 11.91 9.35 14.90
C MET A 42 13.21 9.79 14.22
N ARG A 43 13.76 8.96 13.34
CA ARG A 43 14.93 9.31 12.50
C ARG A 43 14.54 10.05 11.22
N HIS A 44 13.33 9.79 10.73
CA HIS A 44 12.71 10.39 9.56
C HIS A 44 11.18 10.28 9.67
N PRO A 45 10.40 11.04 8.88
CA PRO A 45 8.94 10.85 8.80
C PRO A 45 8.57 9.39 8.51
N GLY A 46 7.51 8.88 9.12
CA GLY A 46 7.09 7.47 9.03
C GLY A 46 7.91 6.47 9.86
N ASP A 47 8.91 6.90 10.64
CA ASP A 47 9.73 6.01 11.47
C ASP A 47 9.03 5.61 12.78
N HIS A 48 7.97 4.81 12.65
CA HIS A 48 7.19 4.29 13.77
C HIS A 48 7.97 3.35 14.73
N GLY A 49 9.14 2.87 14.32
CA GLY A 49 10.06 2.13 15.20
C GLY A 49 11.00 3.04 15.99
N GLY A 50 11.21 4.26 15.50
CA GLY A 50 12.15 5.23 16.05
C GLY A 50 13.61 4.77 16.04
N ASP A 51 14.47 5.54 16.70
CA ASP A 51 15.90 5.28 16.82
C ASP A 51 16.19 3.95 17.56
N PRO A 52 16.79 2.95 16.87
CA PRO A 52 17.07 1.65 17.47
C PRO A 52 18.19 1.68 18.51
N SER A 53 18.85 2.82 18.75
CA SER A 53 19.80 3.02 19.85
C SER A 53 19.14 3.53 21.14
N TRP A 54 17.93 4.09 21.03
CA TRP A 54 17.19 4.63 22.18
C TRP A 54 16.54 3.50 22.98
N ARG A 55 16.59 3.58 24.32
CA ARG A 55 15.97 2.59 25.21
C ARG A 55 15.32 3.31 26.39
N ARG A 56 14.11 2.87 26.76
CA ARG A 56 13.50 3.23 28.05
C ARG A 56 14.35 2.67 29.19
N THR A 57 14.46 3.43 30.28
CA THR A 57 14.84 2.87 31.59
C THR A 57 13.73 1.93 32.10
N ALA A 58 14.01 1.16 33.15
CA ALA A 58 12.99 0.30 33.76
C ALA A 58 11.75 1.09 34.24
N ASP A 59 11.97 2.26 34.85
CA ASP A 59 10.87 3.13 35.31
C ASP A 59 10.07 3.70 34.14
N GLN A 60 10.74 4.09 33.04
CA GLN A 60 10.07 4.54 31.83
C GLN A 60 9.28 3.42 31.15
N GLN A 61 9.81 2.19 31.16
CA GLN A 61 9.09 1.02 30.62
C GLN A 61 7.82 0.74 31.44
N ALA A 62 7.92 0.75 32.77
CA ALA A 62 6.75 0.59 33.64
C ALA A 62 5.71 1.70 33.42
N ALA A 63 6.15 2.96 33.32
CA ALA A 63 5.25 4.08 33.03
C ALA A 63 4.58 3.97 31.65
N PHE A 64 5.31 3.50 30.63
CA PHE A 64 4.75 3.27 29.30
C PHE A 64 3.69 2.18 29.33
N GLU A 65 3.97 1.07 30.01
CA GLU A 65 3.04 -0.04 30.19
C GLU A 65 1.78 0.37 30.97
N ASP A 66 1.91 1.16 32.04
CA ASP A 66 0.76 1.71 32.78
C ASP A 66 -0.15 2.59 31.89
N LEU A 67 0.43 3.36 30.96
CA LEU A 67 -0.36 4.11 29.98
C LEU A 67 -1.14 3.16 29.08
N LEU A 68 -0.45 2.17 28.48
CA LEU A 68 -1.05 1.19 27.58
C LEU A 68 -2.16 0.36 28.24
N ASP A 69 -1.97 -0.04 29.50
CA ASP A 69 -2.88 -0.90 30.26
C ASP A 69 -4.19 -0.19 30.66
N THR A 70 -4.24 1.14 30.50
CA THR A 70 -5.43 1.97 30.76
C THR A 70 -6.10 2.50 29.49
N ALA A 71 -5.62 2.13 28.31
CA ALA A 71 -6.13 2.63 27.03
C ALA A 71 -7.48 2.01 26.63
N ASP A 72 -8.36 2.79 26.00
CA ASP A 72 -9.51 2.25 25.26
C ASP A 72 -9.12 1.93 23.80
N ALA A 73 -8.14 2.66 23.25
CA ALA A 73 -7.56 2.41 21.93
C ALA A 73 -6.05 2.70 21.90
N LEU A 74 -5.31 2.06 20.98
CA LEU A 74 -3.90 2.33 20.72
C LEU A 74 -3.68 2.93 19.33
N TYR A 75 -2.87 3.99 19.25
CA TYR A 75 -2.24 4.45 18.03
C TYR A 75 -0.89 3.72 17.90
N GLY A 76 -0.83 2.74 17.00
CA GLY A 76 0.34 1.90 16.78
C GLY A 76 0.39 0.63 17.63
N ILE A 77 1.31 -0.25 17.25
CA ILE A 77 1.68 -1.43 18.04
C ILE A 77 2.83 -1.03 18.97
N PRO A 78 2.74 -1.29 20.29
CA PRO A 78 3.81 -1.00 21.23
C PRO A 78 5.14 -1.56 20.77
N ASP A 79 6.15 -0.69 20.68
CA ASP A 79 7.53 -1.03 20.27
C ASP A 79 7.64 -1.78 18.93
N VAL A 80 6.59 -1.74 18.11
CA VAL A 80 6.46 -2.53 16.87
C VAL A 80 6.69 -4.04 17.14
N SER A 81 6.42 -4.50 18.37
CA SER A 81 6.65 -5.88 18.82
C SER A 81 5.34 -6.66 18.94
N PRO A 82 5.25 -7.86 18.30
CA PRO A 82 4.13 -8.77 18.53
C PRO A 82 3.97 -9.18 20.00
N GLU A 83 5.08 -9.38 20.72
CA GLU A 83 5.08 -9.76 22.14
C GLU A 83 4.50 -8.64 23.02
N ALA A 84 4.91 -7.39 22.77
CA ALA A 84 4.39 -6.24 23.49
C ALA A 84 2.89 -6.00 23.20
N LEU A 85 2.45 -6.25 21.97
CA LEU A 85 1.03 -6.24 21.62
C LEU A 85 0.25 -7.29 22.42
N ALA A 86 0.71 -8.54 22.42
CA ALA A 86 0.06 -9.65 23.14
C ALA A 86 -0.06 -9.36 24.64
N ARG A 87 1.03 -8.88 25.25
CA ARG A 87 1.08 -8.46 26.66
C ARG A 87 0.04 -7.38 26.96
N THR A 88 0.01 -6.32 26.15
CA THR A 88 -0.93 -5.20 26.33
C THR A 88 -2.38 -5.65 26.18
N VAL A 89 -2.69 -6.48 25.19
CA VAL A 89 -4.04 -7.00 24.97
C VAL A 89 -4.52 -7.85 26.15
N ALA A 90 -3.64 -8.68 26.72
CA ALA A 90 -3.95 -9.51 27.88
C ALA A 90 -4.09 -8.71 29.18
N ALA A 91 -3.22 -7.71 29.40
CA ALA A 91 -3.22 -6.88 30.61
C ALA A 91 -4.34 -5.83 30.62
N ASN A 92 -4.84 -5.42 29.44
CA ASN A 92 -5.84 -4.38 29.30
C ASN A 92 -7.23 -4.93 28.90
N PRO A 93 -8.15 -5.14 29.87
CA PRO A 93 -9.52 -5.59 29.58
C PRO A 93 -10.41 -4.50 28.94
N ARG A 94 -9.98 -3.24 28.98
CA ARG A 94 -10.72 -2.10 28.41
C ARG A 94 -10.39 -1.84 26.95
N LEU A 95 -9.28 -2.37 26.45
CA LEU A 95 -8.84 -2.15 25.08
C LEU A 95 -9.91 -2.63 24.10
N ARG A 96 -10.33 -1.74 23.20
CA ARG A 96 -11.36 -1.99 22.18
C ARG A 96 -10.78 -2.00 20.78
N TRP A 97 -9.69 -1.26 20.55
CA TRP A 97 -9.18 -1.01 19.21
C TRP A 97 -7.68 -0.72 19.16
N VAL A 98 -6.99 -1.25 18.15
CA VAL A 98 -5.61 -0.93 17.81
C VAL A 98 -5.52 -0.51 16.35
N GLN A 99 -5.07 0.72 16.08
CA GLN A 99 -4.67 1.15 14.75
C GLN A 99 -3.22 0.73 14.52
N THR A 100 -2.98 -0.17 13.57
CA THR A 100 -1.64 -0.52 13.11
C THR A 100 -1.14 0.51 12.08
N MET A 101 0.18 0.74 12.02
CA MET A 101 0.76 1.77 11.15
C MET A 101 0.97 1.30 9.71
N ALA A 102 1.38 0.05 9.54
CA ALA A 102 1.62 -0.51 8.21
C ALA A 102 0.31 -0.88 7.50
N ALA A 103 0.24 -0.65 6.18
CA ALA A 103 -0.87 -1.14 5.37
C ALA A 103 -1.07 -2.67 5.47
N GLY A 104 0.03 -3.42 5.59
CA GLY A 104 0.06 -4.87 5.82
C GLY A 104 0.13 -5.29 7.28
N GLY A 105 -0.30 -4.44 8.23
CA GLY A 105 -0.16 -4.69 9.68
C GLY A 105 -0.85 -5.95 10.21
N ALA A 106 -1.72 -6.59 9.44
CA ALA A 106 -2.38 -7.84 9.81
C ALA A 106 -1.38 -8.96 10.17
N SER A 107 -0.27 -9.10 9.43
CA SER A 107 0.75 -10.12 9.71
C SER A 107 1.43 -9.92 11.06
N GLN A 108 1.64 -8.66 11.47
CA GLN A 108 2.22 -8.32 12.76
C GLN A 108 1.25 -8.63 13.92
N VAL A 109 -0.05 -8.40 13.71
CA VAL A 109 -1.09 -8.80 14.68
C VAL A 109 -1.19 -10.32 14.76
N ALA A 110 -1.17 -11.04 13.64
CA ALA A 110 -1.19 -12.51 13.62
C ALA A 110 0.02 -13.11 14.35
N ALA A 111 1.21 -12.53 14.13
CA ALA A 111 2.45 -12.94 14.80
C ALA A 111 2.39 -12.78 16.34
N ALA A 112 1.49 -11.94 16.86
CA ALA A 112 1.32 -11.75 18.30
C ALA A 112 0.63 -12.95 18.98
N GLY A 113 0.02 -13.88 18.23
CA GLY A 113 -0.57 -15.10 18.78
C GLY A 113 -1.67 -14.82 19.82
N ILE A 114 -2.44 -13.74 19.62
CA ILE A 114 -3.47 -13.30 20.56
C ILE A 114 -4.57 -14.36 20.65
N ALA A 115 -4.93 -14.77 21.87
CA ALA A 115 -5.99 -15.75 22.10
C ALA A 115 -7.33 -15.32 21.49
N ALA A 116 -8.09 -16.27 20.94
CA ALA A 116 -9.35 -16.01 20.23
C ALA A 116 -10.37 -15.19 21.07
N GLU A 117 -10.41 -15.41 22.38
CA GLU A 117 -11.26 -14.64 23.31
C GLU A 117 -10.92 -13.14 23.33
N HIS A 118 -9.65 -12.79 23.18
CA HIS A 118 -9.21 -11.40 23.09
C HIS A 118 -9.43 -10.83 21.69
N LEU A 119 -9.24 -11.62 20.63
CA LEU A 119 -9.53 -11.22 19.25
C LEU A 119 -11.03 -10.91 19.03
N ALA A 120 -11.93 -11.53 19.79
CA ALA A 120 -13.35 -11.21 19.77
C ALA A 120 -13.67 -9.84 20.40
N ARG A 121 -12.80 -9.33 21.29
CA ARG A 121 -12.98 -8.06 22.00
C ARG A 121 -12.28 -6.89 21.31
N VAL A 122 -11.04 -7.10 20.86
CA VAL A 122 -10.20 -6.04 20.31
C VAL A 122 -10.29 -6.03 18.79
N ARG A 123 -10.65 -4.88 18.22
CA ARG A 123 -10.61 -4.65 16.78
C ARG A 123 -9.23 -4.19 16.35
N PHE A 124 -8.78 -4.62 15.17
CA PHE A 124 -7.52 -4.19 14.59
C PHE A 124 -7.78 -3.54 13.23
N THR A 125 -7.20 -2.36 13.00
CA THR A 125 -7.26 -1.70 11.68
C THR A 125 -5.85 -1.51 11.14
N THR A 126 -5.72 -1.44 9.83
CA THR A 126 -4.46 -1.08 9.15
C THR A 126 -4.54 0.28 8.49
N SER A 127 -3.40 0.79 8.07
CA SER A 127 -3.31 1.98 7.22
C SER A 127 -3.52 1.66 5.73
N ALA A 128 -4.17 0.54 5.39
CA ALA A 128 -4.46 0.22 4.00
C ALA A 128 -5.16 1.40 3.29
N GLY A 129 -4.71 1.74 2.09
CA GLY A 129 -5.25 2.86 1.34
C GLY A 129 -4.59 4.22 1.58
N VAL A 130 -3.80 4.45 2.65
CA VAL A 130 -3.07 5.73 2.81
C VAL A 130 -2.05 5.98 1.69
N HIS A 131 -1.55 4.89 1.08
CA HIS A 131 -0.64 4.91 -0.07
C HIS A 131 -1.34 4.83 -1.42
N ALA A 132 -2.67 4.64 -1.46
CA ALA A 132 -3.39 4.34 -2.70
C ALA A 132 -3.14 5.39 -3.77
N ARG A 133 -3.26 6.67 -3.40
CA ARG A 133 -3.05 7.78 -4.32
C ARG A 133 -1.59 7.93 -4.77
N THR A 134 -0.62 7.81 -3.87
CA THR A 134 0.80 7.93 -4.25
C THR A 134 1.21 6.82 -5.23
N LEU A 135 0.79 5.58 -4.97
CA LEU A 135 1.06 4.45 -5.86
C LEU A 135 0.29 4.55 -7.18
N ALA A 136 -0.95 5.02 -7.16
CA ALA A 136 -1.73 5.26 -8.37
C ALA A 136 -1.09 6.37 -9.25
N GLU A 137 -0.53 7.42 -8.64
CA GLU A 137 0.22 8.46 -9.35
C GLU A 137 1.46 7.88 -10.06
N PHE A 138 2.24 7.02 -9.39
CA PHE A 138 3.35 6.32 -10.04
C PHE A 138 2.87 5.36 -11.14
N ALA A 139 1.75 4.66 -10.93
CA ALA A 139 1.21 3.77 -11.93
C ALA A 139 0.82 4.53 -13.22
N VAL A 140 0.13 5.67 -13.06
CA VAL A 140 -0.23 6.57 -14.17
C VAL A 140 1.00 7.19 -14.81
N PHE A 141 2.04 7.52 -14.03
CA PHE A 141 3.32 7.93 -14.57
C PHE A 141 3.96 6.85 -15.44
N GLY A 142 3.93 5.58 -15.01
CA GLY A 142 4.39 4.44 -15.80
C GLY A 142 3.61 4.28 -17.11
N LEU A 143 2.28 4.39 -17.07
CA LEU A 143 1.42 4.38 -18.26
C LEU A 143 1.82 5.49 -19.24
N LEU A 144 1.93 6.73 -18.75
CA LEU A 144 2.33 7.89 -19.56
C LEU A 144 3.75 7.73 -20.13
N ALA A 145 4.68 7.20 -19.34
CA ALA A 145 6.05 6.96 -19.77
C ALA A 145 6.11 5.96 -20.94
N GLY A 146 5.33 4.87 -20.87
CA GLY A 146 5.17 3.92 -21.96
C GLY A 146 4.56 4.58 -23.21
N ALA A 147 3.38 5.19 -23.07
CA ALA A 147 2.67 5.81 -24.19
C ALA A 147 3.49 6.94 -24.86
N LYS A 148 4.28 7.70 -24.10
CA LYS A 148 5.12 8.81 -24.61
C LYS A 148 6.53 8.39 -24.97
N THR A 149 6.82 7.09 -25.05
CA THR A 149 8.12 6.55 -25.48
C THR A 149 9.30 7.09 -24.67
N LEU A 150 9.15 7.18 -23.34
CA LEU A 150 10.15 7.75 -22.43
C LEU A 150 11.57 7.17 -22.65
N PRO A 151 11.78 5.85 -22.82
CA PRO A 151 13.11 5.30 -23.12
C PRO A 151 13.80 5.97 -24.31
N ARG A 152 13.08 6.11 -25.43
CA ARG A 152 13.60 6.76 -26.64
C ARG A 152 13.94 8.23 -26.40
N LEU A 153 13.11 8.95 -25.64
CA LEU A 153 13.38 10.34 -25.29
C LEU A 153 14.65 10.49 -24.45
N LEU A 154 14.86 9.59 -23.48
CA LEU A 154 16.05 9.58 -22.63
C LEU A 154 17.32 9.25 -23.42
N GLU A 155 17.23 8.30 -24.37
CA GLU A 155 18.35 7.93 -25.25
C GLU A 155 18.74 9.09 -26.18
N LEU A 156 17.77 9.73 -26.84
CA LEU A 156 18.04 10.87 -27.71
C LEU A 156 18.69 12.03 -26.93
N ARG A 157 18.19 12.29 -25.71
CA ARG A 157 18.79 13.30 -24.82
C ARG A 157 20.24 12.94 -24.45
N SER A 158 20.51 11.67 -24.10
CA SER A 158 21.86 11.26 -23.69
C SER A 158 22.88 11.36 -24.84
N ARG A 159 22.41 11.19 -26.08
CA ARG A 159 23.20 11.34 -27.31
C ARG A 159 23.29 12.78 -27.83
N GLY A 160 22.50 13.70 -27.27
CA GLY A 160 22.40 15.08 -27.76
C GLY A 160 21.78 15.17 -29.15
N GLU A 161 20.89 14.24 -29.50
CA GLU A 161 20.30 14.12 -30.82
C GLU A 161 18.90 14.72 -30.91
N TRP A 162 18.62 15.41 -32.01
CA TRP A 162 17.29 15.89 -32.38
C TRP A 162 16.86 15.26 -33.71
N PRO A 163 16.18 14.10 -33.68
CA PRO A 163 15.87 13.35 -34.89
C PRO A 163 14.65 13.90 -35.62
N GLY A 164 14.27 13.24 -36.71
CA GLY A 164 12.97 13.42 -37.36
C GLY A 164 11.80 13.07 -36.43
N ARG A 165 10.60 13.54 -36.80
CA ARG A 165 9.36 13.35 -36.02
C ARG A 165 8.89 11.90 -36.08
N TRP A 166 8.24 11.44 -35.00
CA TRP A 166 7.52 10.16 -34.93
C TRP A 166 6.19 10.35 -34.18
N ALA A 167 5.27 9.39 -34.33
CA ALA A 167 4.02 9.38 -33.57
C ALA A 167 4.23 8.75 -32.18
N MET A 168 3.67 9.38 -31.15
CA MET A 168 3.61 8.83 -29.80
C MET A 168 2.22 8.24 -29.52
N GLY A 169 2.14 7.28 -28.62
CA GLY A 169 0.88 6.75 -28.13
C GLY A 169 0.08 7.81 -27.36
N GLN A 170 -1.24 7.66 -27.37
CA GLN A 170 -2.17 8.51 -26.63
C GLN A 170 -2.92 7.66 -25.60
N ILE A 171 -2.82 8.00 -24.33
CA ILE A 171 -3.50 7.26 -23.24
C ILE A 171 -5.02 7.20 -23.47
N HIS A 172 -5.61 8.25 -24.04
CA HIS A 172 -7.06 8.31 -24.30
C HIS A 172 -7.57 7.31 -25.34
N GLU A 173 -6.65 6.62 -26.03
CA GLU A 173 -6.91 5.66 -27.12
C GLU A 173 -6.55 4.25 -26.66
N GLN A 174 -6.02 4.10 -25.44
CA GLN A 174 -5.53 2.85 -24.90
C GLN A 174 -6.56 2.14 -24.03
N THR A 175 -6.51 0.82 -24.05
CA THR A 175 -7.17 -0.06 -23.10
C THR A 175 -6.18 -0.46 -21.99
N VAL A 176 -6.51 -0.12 -20.75
CA VAL A 176 -5.69 -0.41 -19.56
C VAL A 176 -6.36 -1.49 -18.73
N LEU A 177 -5.66 -2.60 -18.54
CA LEU A 177 -6.05 -3.65 -17.59
C LEU A 177 -5.48 -3.36 -16.21
N VAL A 178 -6.32 -3.14 -15.22
CA VAL A 178 -5.92 -3.00 -13.82
C VAL A 178 -6.16 -4.31 -13.08
N VAL A 179 -5.08 -5.01 -12.75
CA VAL A 179 -5.10 -6.29 -12.03
C VAL A 179 -5.08 -6.03 -10.53
N GLY A 180 -6.22 -6.33 -9.89
CA GLY A 180 -6.55 -6.01 -8.51
C GLY A 180 -7.34 -4.71 -8.40
N LEU A 181 -8.58 -4.78 -7.93
CA LEU A 181 -9.42 -3.60 -7.64
C LEU A 181 -9.47 -3.31 -6.13
N GLY A 182 -8.30 -3.28 -5.50
CA GLY A 182 -8.13 -2.76 -4.12
C GLY A 182 -8.19 -1.23 -4.08
N SER A 183 -7.75 -0.62 -2.98
CA SER A 183 -7.68 0.85 -2.86
C SER A 183 -6.76 1.48 -3.91
N ILE A 184 -5.58 0.89 -4.16
CA ILE A 184 -4.63 1.33 -5.20
C ILE A 184 -5.26 1.16 -6.58
N GLY A 185 -5.71 -0.05 -6.93
CA GLY A 185 -6.26 -0.33 -8.26
C GLY A 185 -7.48 0.51 -8.62
N ARG A 186 -8.40 0.78 -7.69
CA ARG A 186 -9.54 1.68 -7.94
C ARG A 186 -9.10 3.11 -8.21
N GLU A 187 -8.13 3.63 -7.45
CA GLU A 187 -7.62 4.98 -7.69
C GLU A 187 -6.85 5.07 -9.01
N THR A 188 -6.06 4.04 -9.36
CA THR A 188 -5.41 3.91 -10.66
C THR A 188 -6.43 3.90 -11.80
N ALA A 189 -7.49 3.09 -11.69
CA ALA A 189 -8.56 3.00 -12.68
C ALA A 189 -9.26 4.35 -12.87
N ARG A 190 -9.62 5.02 -11.77
CA ARG A 190 -10.25 6.34 -11.78
C ARG A 190 -9.37 7.38 -12.49
N LEU A 191 -8.06 7.40 -12.19
CA LEU A 191 -7.11 8.34 -12.79
C LEU A 191 -6.85 8.03 -14.28
N ALA A 192 -6.69 6.76 -14.65
CA ALA A 192 -6.52 6.35 -16.04
C ALA A 192 -7.75 6.69 -16.88
N ALA A 193 -8.95 6.43 -16.36
CA ALA A 193 -10.21 6.81 -17.00
C ALA A 193 -10.36 8.33 -17.13
N ALA A 194 -9.92 9.10 -16.13
CA ALA A 194 -9.91 10.57 -16.20
C ALA A 194 -8.97 11.13 -17.29
N LEU A 195 -7.96 10.36 -17.71
CA LEU A 195 -7.11 10.65 -18.87
C LEU A 195 -7.71 10.17 -20.20
N GLY A 196 -8.91 9.58 -20.18
CA GLY A 196 -9.65 9.09 -21.34
C GLY A 196 -9.39 7.63 -21.70
N ALA A 197 -8.58 6.89 -20.95
CA ALA A 197 -8.34 5.47 -21.24
C ALA A 197 -9.60 4.63 -21.05
N THR A 198 -9.72 3.55 -21.82
CA THR A 198 -10.68 2.48 -21.55
C THR A 198 -10.11 1.57 -20.47
N VAL A 199 -10.78 1.44 -19.32
CA VAL A 199 -10.27 0.64 -18.20
C VAL A 199 -11.05 -0.65 -18.03
N ILE A 200 -10.32 -1.76 -17.96
CA ILE A 200 -10.82 -3.08 -17.60
C ILE A 200 -10.22 -3.44 -16.24
N GLY A 201 -11.05 -3.92 -15.31
CA GLY A 201 -10.57 -4.42 -14.02
C GLY A 201 -10.46 -5.94 -14.03
N ALA A 202 -9.41 -6.50 -13.42
CA ALA A 202 -9.34 -7.92 -13.10
C ALA A 202 -9.36 -8.10 -11.59
N ASN A 203 -10.29 -8.90 -11.07
CA ASN A 203 -10.42 -9.11 -9.63
C ASN A 203 -10.99 -10.50 -9.32
N ARG A 204 -10.75 -11.01 -8.10
CA ARG A 204 -11.23 -12.35 -7.69
C ARG A 204 -12.75 -12.46 -7.71
N SER A 205 -13.44 -11.35 -7.43
CA SER A 205 -14.90 -11.26 -7.47
C SER A 205 -15.29 -10.01 -8.25
N PRO A 206 -16.46 -10.02 -8.93
CA PRO A 206 -16.96 -8.84 -9.62
C PRO A 206 -17.03 -7.63 -8.69
N VAL A 207 -16.55 -6.49 -9.15
CA VAL A 207 -16.46 -5.26 -8.37
C VAL A 207 -16.80 -4.07 -9.25
N GLU A 208 -17.83 -3.33 -8.87
CA GLU A 208 -18.07 -2.01 -9.43
C GLU A 208 -17.03 -1.02 -8.90
N ALA A 209 -16.42 -0.27 -9.81
CA ALA A 209 -15.43 0.75 -9.49
C ALA A 209 -15.55 1.92 -10.47
N GLU A 210 -15.43 3.14 -9.96
CA GLU A 210 -15.44 4.35 -10.78
C GLU A 210 -14.36 4.28 -11.87
N GLY A 211 -14.73 4.61 -13.11
CA GLY A 211 -13.83 4.60 -14.26
C GLY A 211 -13.61 3.22 -14.89
N VAL A 212 -14.07 2.12 -14.29
CA VAL A 212 -13.96 0.77 -14.85
C VAL A 212 -15.15 0.46 -15.75
N GLN A 213 -14.92 0.07 -17.00
CA GLN A 213 -15.99 -0.27 -17.95
C GLN A 213 -16.54 -1.68 -17.75
N ARG A 214 -15.67 -2.64 -17.39
CA ARG A 214 -16.05 -4.01 -17.05
C ARG A 214 -15.00 -4.68 -16.17
N THR A 215 -15.42 -5.73 -15.47
CA THR A 215 -14.52 -6.59 -14.69
C THR A 215 -14.46 -8.01 -15.24
N VAL A 216 -13.27 -8.60 -15.20
CA VAL A 216 -13.00 -10.02 -15.51
C VAL A 216 -12.40 -10.73 -14.29
N GLY A 217 -12.45 -12.07 -14.29
CA GLY A 217 -11.78 -12.91 -13.31
C GLY A 217 -10.25 -12.88 -13.44
N LEU A 218 -9.55 -13.22 -12.35
CA LEU A 218 -8.07 -13.33 -12.38
C LEU A 218 -7.57 -14.52 -13.23
N ASP A 219 -8.44 -15.51 -13.45
CA ASP A 219 -8.20 -16.65 -14.35
C ASP A 219 -8.43 -16.30 -15.83
N GLU A 220 -9.00 -15.13 -16.12
CA GLU A 220 -9.29 -14.66 -17.48
C GLU A 220 -8.20 -13.71 -18.03
N LEU A 221 -7.10 -13.48 -17.30
CA LEU A 221 -6.04 -12.54 -17.69
C LEU A 221 -5.45 -12.85 -19.08
N ALA A 222 -5.19 -14.12 -19.39
CA ALA A 222 -4.67 -14.51 -20.70
C ALA A 222 -5.72 -14.38 -21.83
N ALA A 223 -7.02 -14.42 -21.50
CA ALA A 223 -8.09 -14.24 -22.47
C ALA A 223 -8.28 -12.76 -22.83
N VAL A 224 -8.13 -11.87 -21.85
CA VAL A 224 -8.26 -10.42 -22.02
C VAL A 224 -6.98 -9.75 -22.53
N ALA A 225 -5.80 -10.34 -22.32
CA ALA A 225 -4.51 -9.76 -22.74
C ALA A 225 -4.44 -9.24 -24.19
N PRO A 226 -5.03 -9.89 -25.22
CA PRO A 226 -4.94 -9.41 -26.60
C PRO A 226 -5.60 -8.05 -26.90
N GLU A 227 -6.46 -7.54 -26.03
CA GLU A 227 -7.16 -6.27 -26.21
C GLU A 227 -6.60 -5.13 -25.34
N VAL A 228 -5.53 -5.36 -24.57
CA VAL A 228 -5.02 -4.40 -23.58
C VAL A 228 -3.68 -3.81 -24.03
N ASP A 229 -3.60 -2.50 -24.17
CA ASP A 229 -2.36 -1.80 -24.52
C ASP A 229 -1.43 -1.63 -23.31
N ALA A 230 -2.00 -1.70 -22.10
CA ALA A 230 -1.25 -1.67 -20.87
C ALA A 230 -1.85 -2.56 -19.77
N LEU A 231 -0.98 -3.12 -18.93
CA LEU A 231 -1.32 -3.95 -17.79
C LEU A 231 -0.71 -3.33 -16.53
N VAL A 232 -1.55 -3.02 -15.52
CA VAL A 232 -1.14 -2.48 -14.23
C VAL A 232 -1.43 -3.47 -13.11
N VAL A 233 -0.40 -3.94 -12.43
CA VAL A 233 -0.51 -4.84 -11.28
C VAL A 233 -0.52 -4.06 -9.98
N THR A 234 -1.58 -4.26 -9.18
CA THR A 234 -1.75 -3.65 -7.85
C THR A 234 -2.06 -4.68 -6.75
N LEU A 235 -1.96 -5.97 -7.08
CA LEU A 235 -2.26 -7.06 -6.15
C LEU A 235 -1.20 -7.19 -5.04
N PRO A 236 -1.61 -7.60 -3.82
CA PRO A 236 -0.68 -8.04 -2.80
C PRO A 236 -0.02 -9.37 -3.21
N GLY A 237 1.13 -9.65 -2.60
CA GLY A 237 1.84 -10.92 -2.75
C GLY A 237 1.25 -11.96 -1.80
N ALA A 238 0.80 -13.08 -2.35
CA ALA A 238 0.27 -14.22 -1.63
C ALA A 238 0.48 -15.49 -2.49
N PRO A 239 0.43 -16.70 -1.91
CA PRO A 239 0.56 -17.93 -2.68
C PRO A 239 -0.40 -18.02 -3.88
N ALA A 240 -1.60 -17.44 -3.76
CA ALA A 240 -2.61 -17.42 -4.82
C ALA A 240 -2.37 -16.35 -5.91
N THR A 241 -1.43 -15.42 -5.73
CA THR A 241 -1.11 -14.35 -6.70
C THR A 241 0.30 -14.47 -7.26
N THR A 242 1.15 -15.34 -6.70
CA THR A 242 2.51 -15.57 -7.19
C THR A 242 2.51 -16.06 -8.64
N GLY A 243 3.25 -15.36 -9.50
CA GLY A 243 3.36 -15.69 -10.93
C GLY A 243 2.03 -15.64 -11.69
N LEU A 244 1.04 -14.90 -11.17
CA LEU A 244 -0.28 -14.78 -11.80
C LEU A 244 -0.19 -14.13 -13.19
N VAL A 245 0.74 -13.18 -13.36
CA VAL A 245 1.11 -12.63 -14.68
C VAL A 245 2.33 -13.39 -15.16
N ASP A 246 2.10 -14.48 -15.88
CA ASP A 246 3.10 -15.40 -16.41
C ASP A 246 3.39 -15.13 -17.91
N ALA A 247 4.23 -15.98 -18.51
CA ALA A 247 4.50 -15.95 -19.96
C ALA A 247 3.21 -16.06 -20.80
N THR A 248 2.22 -16.86 -20.37
CA THR A 248 0.95 -17.02 -21.09
C THR A 248 0.18 -15.70 -21.22
N VAL A 249 0.17 -14.90 -20.16
CA VAL A 249 -0.45 -13.57 -20.16
C VAL A 249 0.41 -12.59 -20.97
N LEU A 250 1.71 -12.54 -20.70
CA LEU A 250 2.63 -11.58 -21.30
C LEU A 250 2.75 -11.73 -22.82
N ASP A 251 2.89 -12.97 -23.32
CA ASP A 251 3.04 -13.27 -24.76
C ASP A 251 1.80 -12.93 -25.59
N ARG A 252 0.65 -12.76 -24.93
CA ARG A 252 -0.62 -12.41 -25.56
C ARG A 252 -0.88 -10.92 -25.60
N LEU A 253 -0.05 -10.11 -24.93
CA LEU A 253 -0.16 -8.66 -25.02
C LEU A 253 0.14 -8.19 -26.46
N PRO A 254 -0.47 -7.09 -26.91
CA PRO A 254 -0.11 -6.44 -28.18
C PRO A 254 1.35 -5.99 -28.17
N ALA A 255 1.97 -5.98 -29.35
CA ALA A 255 3.33 -5.47 -29.52
C ALA A 255 3.43 -4.00 -29.09
N GLY A 256 4.40 -3.69 -28.23
CA GLY A 256 4.58 -2.36 -27.63
C GLY A 256 3.81 -2.15 -26.33
N ALA A 257 3.18 -3.18 -25.76
CA ALA A 257 2.40 -3.07 -24.53
C ALA A 257 3.23 -2.54 -23.35
N THR A 258 2.57 -1.81 -22.45
CA THR A 258 3.18 -1.28 -21.23
C THR A 258 2.79 -2.12 -20.02
N VAL A 259 3.78 -2.58 -19.24
CA VAL A 259 3.55 -3.27 -17.96
C VAL A 259 3.94 -2.36 -16.81
N VAL A 260 3.08 -2.25 -15.80
CA VAL A 260 3.34 -1.44 -14.61
C VAL A 260 3.11 -2.30 -13.38
N ASN A 261 4.05 -2.31 -12.42
CA ASN A 261 3.86 -3.02 -11.15
C ASN A 261 4.11 -2.09 -9.97
N VAL A 262 3.06 -1.87 -9.19
CA VAL A 262 3.06 -1.10 -7.93
C VAL A 262 2.51 -1.93 -6.76
N GLY A 263 2.34 -3.24 -6.95
CA GLY A 263 1.84 -4.18 -5.95
C GLY A 263 2.98 -4.92 -5.26
N ARG A 264 3.20 -6.18 -5.64
CA ARG A 264 4.36 -6.99 -5.25
C ARG A 264 5.02 -7.61 -6.47
N GLY A 265 6.35 -7.64 -6.47
CA GLY A 265 7.12 -8.16 -7.59
C GLY A 265 6.81 -9.62 -7.90
N THR A 266 6.55 -10.43 -6.87
CA THR A 266 6.21 -11.86 -7.01
C THR A 266 4.93 -12.15 -7.78
N VAL A 267 4.07 -11.15 -8.02
CA VAL A 267 2.82 -11.33 -8.79
C VAL A 267 3.10 -11.56 -10.28
N ILE A 268 4.22 -11.00 -10.77
CA ILE A 268 4.69 -11.21 -12.14
C ILE A 268 5.79 -12.27 -12.10
N ASP A 269 5.75 -13.21 -13.04
CA ASP A 269 6.93 -14.04 -13.34
C ASP A 269 8.00 -13.13 -13.95
N GLU A 270 9.00 -12.75 -13.14
CA GLU A 270 10.04 -11.79 -13.55
C GLU A 270 10.92 -12.32 -14.69
N GLU A 271 11.16 -13.64 -14.76
CA GLU A 271 11.91 -14.24 -15.87
C GLU A 271 11.11 -14.15 -17.17
N ALA A 272 9.81 -14.44 -17.12
CA ALA A 272 8.92 -14.27 -18.26
C ALA A 272 8.80 -12.80 -18.69
N LEU A 273 8.73 -11.86 -17.74
CA LEU A 273 8.70 -10.42 -18.04
C LEU A 273 10.00 -9.98 -18.74
N VAL A 274 11.16 -10.42 -18.26
CA VAL A 274 12.45 -10.13 -18.89
C VAL A 274 12.47 -10.69 -20.32
N ALA A 275 12.04 -11.93 -20.55
CA ALA A 275 11.97 -12.50 -21.89
C ALA A 275 11.03 -11.68 -22.80
N ALA A 276 9.86 -11.28 -22.29
CA ALA A 276 8.88 -10.49 -23.02
C ALA A 276 9.34 -9.06 -23.34
N LEU A 277 10.25 -8.48 -22.53
CA LEU A 277 10.86 -7.17 -22.75
C LEU A 277 12.00 -7.19 -23.78
N VAL A 278 12.70 -8.32 -23.92
CA VAL A 278 13.85 -8.45 -24.82
C VAL A 278 13.39 -8.81 -26.23
N GLU A 279 12.61 -9.88 -26.36
CA GLU A 279 12.22 -10.45 -27.67
C GLU A 279 10.70 -10.51 -27.86
N GLY A 280 9.92 -10.16 -26.83
CA GLY A 280 8.47 -10.31 -26.83
C GLY A 280 7.68 -9.03 -27.08
N PRO A 281 6.38 -9.05 -26.76
CA PRO A 281 5.48 -7.94 -27.07
C PRO A 281 5.60 -6.74 -26.11
N VAL A 282 6.27 -6.88 -24.95
CA VAL A 282 6.30 -5.81 -23.94
C VAL A 282 7.29 -4.73 -24.36
N GLY A 283 6.75 -3.57 -24.75
CA GLY A 283 7.55 -2.43 -25.21
C GLY A 283 8.15 -1.60 -24.08
N PHE A 284 7.54 -1.63 -22.89
CA PHE A 284 8.00 -0.86 -21.73
C PHE A 284 7.51 -1.47 -20.41
N ALA A 285 8.35 -1.43 -19.37
CA ALA A 285 7.94 -1.77 -18.01
C ALA A 285 8.31 -0.65 -17.02
N ALA A 286 7.37 -0.29 -16.13
CA ALA A 286 7.63 0.57 -14.97
C ALA A 286 7.38 -0.23 -13.68
N LEU A 287 8.45 -0.49 -12.93
CA LEU A 287 8.44 -1.39 -11.78
C LEU A 287 8.86 -0.62 -10.53
N ASP A 288 7.95 -0.47 -9.57
CA ASP A 288 8.30 -0.02 -8.21
C ASP A 288 8.75 -1.19 -7.32
N VAL A 289 8.43 -2.42 -7.71
CA VAL A 289 8.70 -3.63 -6.96
C VAL A 289 9.29 -4.70 -7.87
N THR A 290 10.13 -5.56 -7.31
CA THR A 290 10.80 -6.67 -8.02
C THR A 290 10.62 -7.97 -7.25
N ALA A 291 10.78 -9.12 -7.91
CA ALA A 291 10.51 -10.42 -7.28
C ALA A 291 11.44 -10.66 -6.07
N VAL A 292 12.67 -10.18 -6.16
CA VAL A 292 13.64 -10.13 -5.06
C VAL A 292 13.98 -8.67 -4.76
N GLU A 293 13.88 -8.30 -3.49
CA GLU A 293 14.17 -6.95 -3.01
C GLU A 293 15.16 -6.99 -1.83
N PRO A 294 16.22 -6.15 -1.82
CA PRO A 294 16.64 -5.25 -2.89
C PRO A 294 16.99 -5.98 -4.20
N LEU A 295 16.75 -5.33 -5.35
CA LEU A 295 17.03 -5.91 -6.67
C LEU A 295 18.51 -6.33 -6.77
N PRO A 296 18.82 -7.62 -7.03
CA PRO A 296 20.20 -8.08 -7.12
C PRO A 296 21.00 -7.32 -8.19
N ALA A 297 22.27 -7.05 -7.91
CA ALA A 297 23.14 -6.31 -8.84
C ALA A 297 23.34 -7.01 -10.20
N ALA A 298 23.15 -8.33 -10.25
CA ALA A 298 23.24 -9.12 -11.47
C ALA A 298 21.92 -9.19 -12.26
N SER A 299 20.84 -8.57 -11.78
CA SER A 299 19.55 -8.62 -12.46
C SER A 299 19.62 -7.97 -13.84
N PRO A 300 19.07 -8.61 -14.89
CA PRO A 300 19.02 -8.02 -16.23
C PRO A 300 18.16 -6.76 -16.29
N LEU A 301 17.20 -6.57 -15.36
CA LEU A 301 16.33 -5.39 -15.31
C LEU A 301 17.13 -4.07 -15.20
N TRP A 302 18.36 -4.09 -14.70
CA TRP A 302 19.24 -2.91 -14.63
C TRP A 302 19.68 -2.39 -16.00
N THR A 303 19.82 -3.26 -17.00
CA THR A 303 20.43 -2.93 -18.29
C THR A 303 19.44 -2.85 -19.44
N LEU A 304 18.18 -3.27 -19.23
CA LEU A 304 17.13 -3.18 -20.24
C LEU A 304 16.71 -1.70 -20.44
N PRO A 305 16.86 -1.14 -21.66
CA PRO A 305 16.60 0.28 -21.91
C PRO A 305 15.12 0.65 -21.81
N ASN A 306 14.22 -0.33 -21.92
CA ASN A 306 12.78 -0.22 -21.83
C ASN A 306 12.23 -0.51 -20.42
N VAL A 307 13.07 -0.48 -19.39
CA VAL A 307 12.65 -0.66 -17.99
C VAL A 307 12.91 0.62 -17.19
N LEU A 308 11.89 1.04 -16.45
CA LEU A 308 11.97 2.08 -15.43
C LEU A 308 11.85 1.43 -14.05
N LEU A 309 12.88 1.59 -13.23
CA LEU A 309 12.92 1.07 -11.87
C LEU A 309 12.73 2.19 -10.85
N SER A 310 11.84 1.95 -9.89
CA SER A 310 11.77 2.68 -8.62
C SER A 310 12.11 1.70 -7.50
N PRO A 311 12.99 2.03 -6.55
CA PRO A 311 13.44 1.10 -5.51
C PRO A 311 12.42 0.98 -4.37
N HIS A 312 11.17 0.61 -4.69
CA HIS A 312 10.04 0.49 -3.76
C HIS A 312 9.77 1.77 -2.97
N THR A 313 9.83 2.90 -3.65
CA THR A 313 9.64 4.23 -3.05
C THR A 313 8.39 4.94 -3.51
N ALA A 314 7.63 4.42 -4.47
CA ALA A 314 6.45 5.09 -5.01
C ALA A 314 5.34 5.31 -3.98
N ALA A 315 5.33 4.54 -2.88
CA ALA A 315 4.40 4.75 -1.78
C ALA A 315 4.83 5.84 -0.79
N LEU A 316 6.13 6.16 -0.74
CA LEU A 316 6.72 7.00 0.29
C LEU A 316 6.25 8.44 0.13
N SER A 317 5.74 9.02 1.20
CA SER A 317 5.27 10.39 1.22
C SER A 317 5.59 11.03 2.57
N PRO A 318 6.10 12.27 2.60
CA PRO A 318 6.27 13.00 3.87
C PRO A 318 4.92 13.29 4.55
N HIS A 319 3.80 13.05 3.88
CA HIS A 319 2.46 13.21 4.41
C HIS A 319 1.83 11.88 4.86
N GLU A 320 2.57 10.77 4.86
CA GLU A 320 2.09 9.47 5.31
C GLU A 320 1.53 9.54 6.72
N ASP A 321 2.33 10.03 7.69
CA ASP A 321 1.91 10.17 9.10
C ASP A 321 0.64 10.98 9.23
N ARG A 322 0.50 12.06 8.44
CA ARG A 322 -0.71 12.88 8.42
C ARG A 322 -1.93 12.08 7.96
N ARG A 323 -1.79 11.27 6.90
CA ARG A 323 -2.90 10.45 6.37
C ARG A 323 -3.27 9.34 7.35
N ILE A 324 -2.29 8.75 8.05
CA ILE A 324 -2.54 7.75 9.09
C ILE A 324 -3.28 8.40 10.27
N ALA A 325 -2.85 9.58 10.72
CA ALA A 325 -3.53 10.34 11.77
C ALA A 325 -4.98 10.70 11.40
N GLU A 326 -5.21 11.18 10.17
CA GLU A 326 -6.55 11.46 9.63
C GLU A 326 -7.43 10.21 9.55
N LEU A 327 -6.89 9.09 9.04
CA LEU A 327 -7.58 7.79 9.00
C LEU A 327 -7.92 7.30 10.41
N THR A 328 -7.01 7.49 11.36
CA THR A 328 -7.22 7.12 12.76
C THR A 328 -8.34 7.95 13.37
N ALA A 329 -8.38 9.26 13.13
CA ALA A 329 -9.47 10.11 13.60
C ALA A 329 -10.82 9.68 13.00
N GLU A 330 -10.85 9.32 11.71
CA GLU A 330 -12.07 8.79 11.07
C GLU A 330 -12.51 7.46 11.69
N ASN A 331 -11.58 6.53 11.91
CA ASN A 331 -11.88 5.26 12.56
C ASN A 331 -12.32 5.44 14.03
N ALA A 332 -11.77 6.44 14.74
CA ALA A 332 -12.24 6.80 16.07
C ALA A 332 -13.70 7.29 16.04
N SER A 333 -14.05 8.13 15.05
CA SER A 333 -15.44 8.58 14.83
C SER A 333 -16.36 7.37 14.62
N ARG A 334 -15.99 6.50 13.68
CA ARG A 334 -16.73 5.26 13.37
C ARG A 334 -16.89 4.35 14.58
N LEU A 335 -15.83 4.16 15.37
CA LEU A 335 -15.86 3.35 16.58
C LEU A 335 -16.87 3.88 17.60
N LEU A 336 -16.86 5.20 17.82
CA LEU A 336 -17.73 5.89 18.77
C LEU A 336 -19.18 5.94 18.31
N ASP A 337 -19.40 6.07 17.00
CA ASP A 337 -20.72 6.12 16.38
C ASP A 337 -21.30 4.73 16.09
N GLY A 338 -20.56 3.65 16.38
CA GLY A 338 -20.98 2.27 16.16
C GLY A 338 -20.99 1.85 14.69
N GLU A 339 -20.31 2.60 13.83
CA GLU A 339 -20.16 2.30 12.41
C GLU A 339 -19.03 1.26 12.17
N PRO A 340 -19.07 0.54 11.02
CA PRO A 340 -17.96 -0.29 10.60
C PRO A 340 -16.67 0.54 10.45
N LEU A 341 -15.57 0.03 11.03
CA LEU A 341 -14.24 0.60 10.87
C LEU A 341 -13.73 0.40 9.44
N ARG A 342 -12.96 1.35 8.94
CA ARG A 342 -12.19 1.21 7.71
C ARG A 342 -10.96 0.36 7.97
N ASN A 343 -10.64 -0.49 6.98
CA ASN A 343 -9.47 -1.36 6.99
C ASN A 343 -9.42 -2.29 8.21
N LEU A 344 -10.57 -2.76 8.65
CA LEU A 344 -10.67 -3.77 9.71
C LEU A 344 -9.99 -5.06 9.23
N VAL A 345 -9.07 -5.58 10.04
CA VAL A 345 -8.44 -6.89 9.80
C VAL A 345 -9.46 -7.98 10.07
N ASP A 346 -9.59 -8.94 9.15
CA ASP A 346 -10.46 -10.09 9.34
C ASP A 346 -9.89 -10.98 10.46
N ALA A 347 -10.72 -11.35 11.44
CA ALA A 347 -10.31 -12.23 12.52
C ALA A 347 -9.84 -13.61 12.01
N ALA A 348 -10.35 -14.07 10.85
CA ALA A 348 -9.90 -15.29 10.21
C ALA A 348 -8.46 -15.20 9.66
N GLU A 349 -7.93 -13.99 9.43
CA GLU A 349 -6.53 -13.78 9.05
C GLU A 349 -5.58 -13.80 10.26
N LEU A 350 -6.12 -13.80 11.48
CA LEU A 350 -5.36 -13.70 12.73
C LEU A 350 -5.29 -15.02 13.53
N LEU A 351 -6.02 -16.06 13.10
CA LEU A 351 -6.10 -17.38 13.74
C LEU A 351 -5.34 -18.44 12.93
#